data_AF-W2G931-F1
#
_entry.id   AF-W2G931-F1
#
_cell.length_a   1.000
_cell.length_b   1.000
_cell.length_c   1.000
_cell.angle_alpha   90.00
_cell.angle_beta   90.00
_cell.angle_gamma   90.00
#
_symmetry.space_group_name_H-M   'P 1'
#
loop_
_entity.id
_entity.type
_entity.pdbx_description
1 polymer ?
#
loop_
_entity_poly.entity_id
_entity_poly.type
_entity_poly.pdbx_seq_one_letter_code
_entity_poly.pdbx_strand_id
1 'polypeptide(L)'
;ILLKAKEFDRMSDLAKTLELGQTKQFHIDGKSSDDVFKILELNKAGDQLFTNQQLPRLLDYVSTAKKKNSNLDEIATLRSFYKDKTLAKMISAAGEGDTKSALVTKVEKALKKDNPSN
;
A
#
# COMPACT_ATOMS: atom_id res chain seq x y z
N ILE A 1 -15.64 -31.32 -13.94
CA ILE A 1 -14.61 -30.26 -13.73
C ILE A 1 -15.21 -28.82 -13.71
N LEU A 2 -16.48 -28.59 -14.12
CA LEU A 2 -17.07 -27.23 -14.19
C LEU A 2 -17.58 -26.62 -12.86
N LEU A 3 -17.83 -27.43 -11.82
CA LEU A 3 -18.36 -26.96 -10.53
C LEU A 3 -17.32 -26.18 -9.71
N LYS A 4 -16.08 -26.68 -9.62
CA LYS A 4 -14.98 -26.02 -8.89
C LYS A 4 -14.62 -24.63 -9.42
N ALA A 5 -14.69 -24.42 -10.73
CA ALA A 5 -14.39 -23.11 -11.34
C ALA A 5 -15.43 -22.07 -10.92
N LYS A 6 -16.73 -22.41 -10.93
CA LYS A 6 -17.81 -21.52 -10.49
C LYS A 6 -17.74 -21.19 -9.00
N GLU A 7 -17.27 -22.13 -8.17
CA GLU A 7 -17.05 -21.88 -6.74
C GLU A 7 -15.86 -20.95 -6.51
N PHE A 8 -14.76 -21.13 -7.25
CA PHE A 8 -13.59 -20.27 -7.18
C PHE A 8 -13.90 -18.82 -7.61
N ASP A 9 -14.65 -18.65 -8.70
CA ASP A 9 -15.08 -17.33 -9.16
C ASP A 9 -15.95 -16.62 -8.11
N ARG A 10 -16.93 -17.33 -7.53
CA ARG A 10 -17.77 -16.78 -6.44
C ARG A 10 -16.97 -16.43 -5.19
N MET A 11 -15.97 -17.24 -4.83
CA MET A 11 -15.07 -16.94 -3.71
C MET A 11 -14.21 -15.69 -4.00
N SER A 12 -13.75 -15.53 -5.24
CA SER A 12 -13.02 -14.35 -5.69
C SER A 12 -13.88 -13.09 -5.63
N ASP A 13 -15.13 -13.15 -6.10
CA ASP A 13 -16.06 -12.01 -6.03
C ASP A 13 -16.47 -11.66 -4.59
N LEU A 14 -16.66 -12.66 -3.73
CA LEU A 14 -16.92 -12.44 -2.32
C LEU A 14 -15.72 -11.79 -1.62
N ALA A 15 -14.51 -12.26 -1.89
CA ALA A 15 -13.28 -11.66 -1.37
C ALA A 15 -13.16 -10.19 -1.80
N LYS A 16 -13.31 -9.89 -3.10
CA LYS A 16 -13.29 -8.51 -3.61
C LYS A 16 -14.36 -7.63 -2.95
N THR A 17 -15.58 -8.16 -2.77
CA THR A 17 -16.69 -7.42 -2.14
C THR A 17 -16.38 -7.11 -0.67
N LEU A 18 -15.83 -8.08 0.05
CA LEU A 18 -15.41 -7.91 1.44
C LEU A 18 -14.26 -6.89 1.55
N GLU A 19 -13.29 -6.94 0.64
CA GLU A 19 -12.15 -6.02 0.60
C GLU A 19 -12.61 -4.58 0.32
N LEU A 20 -13.51 -4.38 -0.65
CA LEU A 20 -14.11 -3.07 -0.93
C LEU A 20 -14.91 -2.55 0.26
N GLY A 21 -15.63 -3.43 0.97
CA GLY A 21 -16.35 -3.10 2.19
C GLY A 21 -15.43 -2.59 3.29
N GLN A 22 -14.32 -3.28 3.55
CA GLN A 22 -13.33 -2.87 4.55
C GLN A 22 -12.72 -1.50 4.22
N THR A 23 -12.31 -1.26 2.97
CA THR A 23 -11.74 0.04 2.56
C THR A 23 -12.73 1.19 2.76
N LYS A 24 -14.01 0.98 2.42
CA LYS A 24 -15.06 1.97 2.69
C LYS A 24 -15.24 2.23 4.19
N GLN A 25 -15.20 1.17 5.01
CA GLN A 25 -15.33 1.29 6.45
C GLN A 25 -14.19 2.10 7.06
N PHE A 26 -12.94 1.93 6.60
CA PHE A 26 -11.81 2.74 7.10
C PHE A 26 -12.04 4.24 6.91
N HIS A 27 -12.65 4.64 5.80
CA HIS A 27 -13.02 6.03 5.55
C HIS A 27 -14.16 6.52 6.43
N ILE A 28 -15.16 5.67 6.72
CA ILE A 28 -16.28 6.01 7.62
C ILE A 28 -15.77 6.18 9.05
N ASP A 29 -14.88 5.28 9.49
CA ASP A 29 -14.29 5.29 10.83
C ASP A 29 -13.23 6.37 11.03
N GLY A 30 -12.87 7.11 9.96
CA GLY A 30 -11.84 8.15 10.01
C GLY A 30 -10.46 7.64 10.41
N LYS A 31 -10.09 6.42 9.99
CA LYS A 31 -8.81 5.80 10.38
C LYS A 31 -7.60 6.62 9.92
N SER A 32 -6.54 6.66 10.72
CA SER A 32 -5.27 7.21 10.24
C SER A 32 -4.65 6.29 9.19
N SER A 33 -3.75 6.81 8.34
CA SER A 33 -3.01 5.98 7.39
C SER A 33 -2.15 4.93 8.11
N ASP A 34 -1.67 5.23 9.32
CA ASP A 34 -0.92 4.31 10.17
C ASP A 34 -1.77 3.15 10.71
N ASP A 35 -3.02 3.43 11.07
CA ASP A 35 -3.95 2.37 11.50
C ASP A 35 -4.27 1.44 10.34
N VAL A 36 -4.57 2.00 9.16
CA VAL A 36 -4.80 1.20 7.95
C VAL A 36 -3.54 0.41 7.58
N PHE A 37 -2.35 0.99 7.75
CA PHE A 37 -1.08 0.30 7.54
C PHE A 37 -0.93 -0.97 8.39
N LYS A 38 -1.32 -0.89 9.67
CA LYS A 38 -1.30 -2.02 10.61
C LYS A 38 -2.42 -3.02 10.35
N ILE A 39 -3.61 -2.57 9.99
CA ILE A 39 -4.76 -3.45 9.65
C ILE A 39 -4.43 -4.30 8.43
N LEU A 40 -3.76 -3.70 7.44
CA LEU A 40 -3.26 -4.39 6.24
C LEU A 40 -1.97 -5.19 6.49
N GLU A 41 -1.50 -5.23 7.74
CA GLU A 41 -0.29 -5.94 8.19
C GLU A 41 0.99 -5.57 7.42
N LEU A 42 1.03 -4.37 6.83
CA LEU A 42 2.18 -3.89 6.05
C LEU A 42 3.40 -3.60 6.93
N ASN A 43 3.18 -3.38 8.24
CA ASN A 43 4.24 -3.26 9.23
C ASN A 43 4.96 -4.60 9.51
N LYS A 44 4.34 -5.73 9.16
CA LYS A 44 4.92 -7.07 9.29
C LYS A 44 5.50 -7.58 7.97
N ALA A 45 5.26 -6.88 6.86
CA ALA A 45 5.70 -7.30 5.53
C ALA A 45 7.23 -7.30 5.36
N GLY A 46 7.94 -6.47 6.14
CA GLY A 46 9.41 -6.38 6.07
C GLY A 46 9.87 -6.14 4.64
N ASP A 47 10.88 -6.90 4.20
CA ASP A 47 11.48 -6.77 2.87
C ASP A 47 10.48 -7.03 1.71
N GLN A 48 9.34 -7.66 2.00
CA GLN A 48 8.30 -7.97 1.02
C GLN A 48 7.24 -6.88 0.88
N LEU A 49 7.42 -5.71 1.51
CA LEU A 49 6.46 -4.61 1.46
C LEU A 49 6.03 -4.25 0.03
N PHE A 50 7.00 -4.04 -0.87
CA PHE A 50 6.73 -3.66 -2.27
C PHE A 50 6.25 -4.82 -3.15
N THR A 51 6.24 -6.04 -2.63
CA THR A 51 5.61 -7.21 -3.27
C THR A 51 4.27 -7.57 -2.61
N ASN A 52 3.90 -6.88 -1.54
CA ASN A 52 2.71 -7.20 -0.79
C ASN A 52 1.45 -6.73 -1.53
N GLN A 53 0.51 -7.65 -1.78
CA GLN A 53 -0.75 -7.38 -2.47
C GLN A 53 -1.68 -6.40 -1.72
N GLN A 54 -1.39 -6.12 -0.44
CA GLN A 54 -2.09 -5.12 0.37
C GLN A 54 -1.57 -3.69 0.16
N LEU A 55 -0.34 -3.51 -0.34
CA LEU A 55 0.25 -2.18 -0.52
C LEU A 55 -0.59 -1.29 -1.48
N PRO A 56 -1.10 -1.80 -2.63
CA PRO A 56 -2.01 -1.03 -3.49
C PRO A 56 -3.26 -0.49 -2.77
N ARG A 57 -3.78 -1.22 -1.77
CA ARG A 57 -4.97 -0.78 -1.02
C ARG A 57 -4.68 0.40 -0.12
N LEU A 58 -3.55 0.40 0.57
CA LEU A 58 -3.13 1.55 1.37
C LEU A 58 -3.03 2.81 0.50
N LEU A 59 -2.49 2.67 -0.70
CA LEU A 59 -2.26 3.79 -1.61
C LEU A 59 -3.58 4.34 -2.17
N ASP A 60 -4.51 3.46 -2.51
CA ASP A 60 -5.86 3.87 -2.89
C ASP A 60 -6.59 4.58 -1.74
N TYR A 61 -6.43 4.07 -0.50
CA TYR A 61 -6.96 4.70 0.70
C TYR A 61 -6.42 6.13 0.89
N VAL A 62 -5.09 6.30 0.88
CA VAL A 62 -4.46 7.61 1.05
C VAL A 62 -4.83 8.57 -0.09
N SER A 63 -4.83 8.09 -1.34
CA SER A 63 -5.23 8.89 -2.51
C SER A 63 -6.69 9.37 -2.40
N THR A 64 -7.59 8.48 -1.97
CA THR A 64 -9.01 8.82 -1.75
C THR A 64 -9.19 9.78 -0.59
N ALA A 65 -8.46 9.60 0.52
CA ALA A 65 -8.48 10.49 1.66
C ALA A 65 -7.94 11.89 1.30
N LYS A 66 -6.86 11.96 0.50
CA LYS A 66 -6.29 13.21 0.00
C LYS A 66 -7.26 13.99 -0.87
N LYS A 67 -8.03 13.31 -1.73
CA LYS A 67 -9.14 13.92 -2.50
C LYS A 67 -10.24 14.50 -1.61
N LYS A 68 -10.41 13.97 -0.39
CA LYS A 68 -11.34 14.49 0.62
C LYS A 68 -10.71 15.56 1.53
N ASN A 69 -9.65 16.24 1.06
CA ASN A 69 -8.92 17.28 1.79
C ASN A 69 -8.22 16.79 3.09
N SER A 70 -7.86 15.51 3.17
CA SER A 70 -6.98 15.04 4.25
C SER A 70 -5.52 15.28 3.93
N ASN A 71 -4.72 15.65 4.94
CA ASN A 71 -3.27 15.83 4.81
C ASN A 71 -2.48 14.50 4.82
N LEU A 72 -3.12 13.40 4.43
CA LEU A 72 -2.45 12.09 4.38
C LEU A 72 -1.48 12.06 3.19
N ASP A 73 -0.29 11.52 3.45
CA ASP A 73 0.75 11.34 2.46
C ASP A 73 1.29 9.91 2.52
N GLU A 74 1.41 9.29 1.34
CA GLU A 74 1.81 7.89 1.25
C GLU A 74 3.23 7.69 1.78
N ILE A 75 4.14 8.62 1.49
CA ILE A 75 5.55 8.53 1.86
C ILE A 75 5.71 8.80 3.36
N ALA A 76 5.00 9.79 3.90
CA ALA A 76 4.99 10.05 5.34
C ALA A 76 4.48 8.84 6.14
N THR A 77 3.46 8.15 5.62
CA THR A 77 2.95 6.91 6.21
C THR A 77 4.02 5.83 6.19
N LEU A 78 4.66 5.57 5.04
CA LEU A 78 5.76 4.60 4.94
C LEU A 78 6.91 4.90 5.91
N ARG A 79 7.28 6.17 6.04
CA ARG A 79 8.35 6.65 6.94
C ARG A 79 8.02 6.51 8.42
N SER A 80 6.74 6.45 8.78
CA SER A 80 6.31 6.22 10.15
C SER A 80 6.60 4.78 10.62
N PHE A 81 6.81 3.85 9.68
CA PHE A 81 7.11 2.44 9.98
C PHE A 81 8.50 2.00 9.53
N TYR A 82 9.04 2.57 8.45
CA TYR A 82 10.32 2.19 7.87
C TYR A 82 11.22 3.39 7.70
N LYS A 83 12.45 3.30 8.21
CA LYS A 83 13.48 4.33 7.98
C LYS A 83 13.86 4.41 6.50
N ASP A 84 14.28 5.59 6.07
CA ASP A 84 14.71 5.87 4.69
C ASP A 84 15.74 4.86 4.13
N LYS A 85 16.76 4.49 4.93
CA LYS A 85 17.74 3.46 4.54
C LYS A 85 17.11 2.08 4.31
N THR A 86 16.10 1.74 5.11
CA THR A 86 15.37 0.48 4.99
C THR A 86 14.49 0.51 3.74
N LEU A 87 13.76 1.61 3.50
CA LEU A 87 12.98 1.80 2.28
C LEU A 87 13.85 1.72 1.02
N ALA A 88 15.03 2.35 1.01
CA ALA A 88 15.97 2.27 -0.09
C ALA A 88 16.42 0.82 -0.38
N LYS A 89 16.76 0.05 0.67
CA LYS A 89 17.14 -1.37 0.51
C LYS A 89 16.00 -2.21 -0.06
N MET A 90 14.78 -2.00 0.46
CA MET A 90 13.59 -2.70 0.00
C MET A 90 13.26 -2.40 -1.46
N ILE A 91 13.45 -1.15 -1.89
CA ILE A 91 13.31 -0.72 -3.29
C ILE A 91 14.32 -1.44 -4.20
N SER A 92 15.59 -1.52 -3.77
CA SER A 92 16.62 -2.23 -4.55
C SER A 92 16.34 -3.74 -4.67
N ALA A 93 15.75 -4.36 -3.65
CA ALA A 93 15.36 -5.77 -3.69
C ALA A 93 14.07 -6.02 -4.50
N ALA A 94 13.31 -4.95 -4.75
CA ALA A 94 11.99 -5.03 -5.32
C ALA A 94 12.04 -5.44 -6.82
N GLY A 95 12.98 -4.94 -7.62
CA GLY A 95 13.00 -5.19 -9.06
C GLY A 95 11.82 -4.53 -9.81
N GLU A 96 11.95 -4.40 -11.13
CA GLU A 96 11.01 -3.66 -11.97
C GLU A 96 9.72 -4.45 -12.25
N GLY A 97 8.58 -3.92 -11.80
CA GLY A 97 7.24 -4.32 -12.24
C GLY A 97 6.34 -3.08 -12.30
N ASP A 98 5.35 -3.01 -13.18
CA ASP A 98 4.70 -1.74 -13.59
C ASP A 98 4.08 -0.91 -12.46
N THR A 99 3.29 -1.51 -11.56
CA THR A 99 2.71 -0.80 -10.39
C THR A 99 3.75 -0.51 -9.30
N LYS A 100 4.79 -1.32 -9.24
CA LYS A 100 5.92 -1.21 -8.32
C LYS A 100 6.83 -0.04 -8.72
N SER A 101 7.05 0.14 -10.03
CA SER A 101 7.87 1.19 -10.63
C SER A 101 7.42 2.59 -10.24
N ALA A 102 6.11 2.90 -10.33
CA ALA A 102 5.61 4.24 -10.02
C ALA A 102 5.80 4.62 -8.54
N LEU A 103 5.56 3.67 -7.63
CA LEU A 103 5.72 3.88 -6.20
C LEU A 103 7.18 3.90 -5.78
N VAL A 104 7.98 2.97 -6.31
CA VAL A 104 9.44 2.95 -6.18
C VAL A 104 10.00 4.31 -6.59
N THR A 105 9.65 4.81 -7.78
CA THR A 105 10.09 6.12 -8.27
C THR A 105 9.66 7.26 -7.35
N LYS A 106 8.43 7.21 -6.81
CA LYS A 106 7.92 8.24 -5.89
C LYS A 106 8.69 8.24 -4.57
N VAL A 107 8.94 7.06 -3.99
CA VAL A 107 9.71 6.93 -2.76
C VAL A 107 11.17 7.33 -3.01
N GLU A 108 11.81 6.86 -4.07
CA GLU A 108 13.17 7.26 -4.45
C GLU A 108 13.31 8.78 -4.63
N LYS A 109 12.34 9.42 -5.30
CA LYS A 109 12.34 10.87 -5.48
C LYS A 109 12.22 11.60 -4.14
N ALA A 110 11.42 11.08 -3.21
CA ALA A 110 11.31 11.67 -1.87
C ALA A 110 12.60 11.49 -1.05
N LEU A 111 13.21 10.29 -1.11
CA LEU A 111 14.50 10.03 -0.47
C LEU A 111 15.61 10.96 -1.01
N LYS A 112 15.65 11.21 -2.33
CA LYS A 112 16.61 12.13 -2.97
C LYS A 112 16.31 13.60 -2.66
N LYS A 113 15.04 14.00 -2.58
CA LYS A 113 14.66 15.39 -2.24
C LYS A 113 15.12 15.76 -0.83
N ASP A 114 15.04 14.82 0.11
CA ASP A 114 15.46 15.04 1.50
C ASP A 114 16.98 14.89 1.70
N ASN A 115 17.70 14.40 0.68
CA ASN A 115 19.16 14.35 0.64
C ASN A 115 19.70 14.79 -0.73
N PRO A 116 19.73 16.10 -1.05
CA PRO A 116 20.06 16.64 -2.37
C PRO A 116 21.54 16.52 -2.77
N SER A 117 22.32 15.66 -2.11
CA SER A 117 23.77 15.52 -2.30
C SER A 117 24.16 14.05 -2.33
N ASN A 118 23.91 13.39 -3.46
CA ASN A 118 24.70 12.25 -3.94
C ASN A 118 24.76 12.31 -5.46
#